data_AF-A0A942CJQ1-F1
#
_entry.id   AF-A0A942CJQ1-F1
#
_cell.length_a   1.000
_cell.length_b   1.000
_cell.length_c   1.000
_cell.angle_alpha   90.00
_cell.angle_beta   90.00
_cell.angle_gamma   90.00
#
_symmetry.space_group_name_H-M   'P 1'
#
loop_
_entity.id
_entity.type
_entity.pdbx_description
1 polymer ?
#
loop_
_entity_poly.entity_id
_entity_poly.type
_entity_poly.pdbx_seq_one_letter_code
_entity_poly.pdbx_strand_id
1 'polypeptide(L)'
;MRASAALIPRVLFLLAIPFIAFHPSSVLRAASGRVLGGPAAAPLDVADLKLEDKANLLLRGSAMMPSRSGDWSTLPAIPAKTLAAARALDEASRVAFAQKAAMAFKAIVMSDPFQKAHSQYIAKQYKAVDHHLTDIADPEALMKAGKMTEAQAVMQRQQVAALAASFAEMEPPMIQMMLAQQSKDWAKRANEPARKDRAKYQKMSALAQSLQALGPNDAEKLRRGYTVLMSMETGGFDSEEAIAAAVDRAKQEEEQLAWNKYNLRAMLKTQLSTFVALVPTVDFAAQTTPKKNVLVFTNPAYEKKGAGWKACYRAGQGPTTAVLAIAQTWLREI
;
A
#
# COMPACT_ATOMS: atom_id res chain seq x y z
N MET A 1 32.88 -8.08 -23.69
CA MET A 1 32.27 -9.29 -23.12
C MET A 1 32.81 -9.52 -21.72
N ARG A 2 32.12 -9.07 -20.67
CA ARG A 2 32.50 -9.31 -19.28
C ARG A 2 31.50 -10.28 -18.66
N ALA A 3 32.00 -11.45 -18.25
CA ALA A 3 31.24 -12.44 -17.52
C ALA A 3 31.02 -11.95 -16.08
N SER A 4 29.79 -11.61 -15.74
CA SER A 4 29.40 -11.32 -14.35
C SER A 4 29.08 -12.63 -13.62
N ALA A 5 29.99 -13.01 -12.72
CA ALA A 5 29.76 -13.92 -11.63
C ALA A 5 29.14 -13.16 -10.44
N ALA A 6 27.97 -13.58 -9.96
CA ALA A 6 27.38 -13.25 -8.65
C ALA A 6 26.19 -14.19 -8.39
N LEU A 7 26.31 -15.30 -7.65
CA LEU A 7 26.29 -15.48 -6.19
C LEU A 7 25.00 -15.00 -5.46
N ILE A 8 24.24 -16.02 -5.01
CA ILE A 8 23.07 -16.11 -4.11
C ILE A 8 23.46 -15.70 -2.67
N PRO A 9 22.63 -15.00 -1.84
CA PRO A 9 21.41 -15.56 -1.23
C PRO A 9 20.26 -14.60 -0.83
N ARG A 10 18.99 -15.01 -0.99
CA ARG A 10 17.80 -14.31 -0.47
C ARG A 10 16.70 -15.30 -0.08
N VAL A 11 16.50 -15.50 1.20
CA VAL A 11 15.35 -16.20 1.80
C VAL A 11 15.15 -15.58 3.16
N LEU A 12 13.90 -15.55 3.61
CA LEU A 12 13.33 -15.21 4.91
C LEU A 12 12.68 -13.81 4.96
N PHE A 13 11.32 -13.67 4.91
CA PHE A 13 10.58 -12.70 5.78
C PHE A 13 9.04 -12.69 5.72
N LEU A 14 8.35 -13.84 5.70
CA LEU A 14 6.87 -13.80 5.83
C LEU A 14 6.30 -14.38 7.11
N LEU A 15 7.17 -14.69 8.08
CA LEU A 15 6.95 -14.73 9.54
C LEU A 15 7.91 -15.75 10.20
N ALA A 16 9.23 -15.53 10.10
CA ALA A 16 10.30 -16.44 10.57
C ALA A 16 10.43 -17.80 9.85
N ILE A 17 11.66 -18.25 9.61
CA ILE A 17 11.99 -19.07 8.43
C ILE A 17 13.30 -19.88 8.71
N PRO A 18 13.80 -20.94 7.98
CA PRO A 18 14.78 -20.84 6.82
C PRO A 18 15.16 -22.12 5.91
N PHE A 19 15.50 -22.00 4.59
CA PHE A 19 16.70 -22.58 3.86
C PHE A 19 16.88 -23.15 2.42
N ILE A 20 17.97 -22.67 1.79
CA ILE A 20 18.61 -23.09 0.54
C ILE A 20 18.98 -24.58 0.54
N ALA A 21 18.79 -25.22 -0.61
CA ALA A 21 19.07 -26.62 -0.83
C ALA A 21 20.57 -26.98 -0.62
N PHE A 22 20.81 -28.29 -0.42
CA PHE A 22 22.14 -28.88 -0.33
C PHE A 22 22.45 -29.80 -1.53
N HIS A 23 23.73 -29.84 -1.89
CA HIS A 23 24.34 -30.72 -2.89
C HIS A 23 24.69 -32.06 -2.20
N PRO A 24 24.21 -33.22 -2.65
CA PRO A 24 24.59 -34.51 -2.05
C PRO A 24 26.02 -35.00 -2.40
N SER A 25 26.92 -34.14 -2.90
CA SER A 25 28.19 -34.61 -3.50
C SER A 25 29.44 -34.47 -2.63
N SER A 26 29.32 -34.11 -1.35
CA SER A 26 30.51 -34.06 -0.45
C SER A 26 30.62 -35.25 0.52
N VAL A 27 29.76 -36.27 0.42
CA VAL A 27 29.80 -37.45 1.32
C VAL A 27 30.54 -38.65 0.70
N LEU A 28 31.07 -38.54 -0.52
CA LEU A 28 31.88 -39.61 -1.15
C LEU A 28 33.34 -39.19 -1.36
N ARG A 29 34.00 -38.65 -0.31
CA ARG A 29 35.46 -38.69 -0.20
C ARG A 29 35.97 -38.36 1.21
N ALA A 30 35.78 -39.29 2.14
CA ALA A 30 36.67 -39.45 3.31
C ALA A 30 36.33 -40.75 4.06
N ALA A 31 36.74 -41.89 3.50
CA ALA A 31 37.10 -43.03 4.34
C ALA A 31 38.44 -42.69 5.01
N SER A 32 38.39 -41.92 6.11
CA SER A 32 39.50 -41.70 7.05
C SER A 32 38.91 -41.03 8.29
N GLY A 33 38.77 -41.81 9.36
CA GLY A 33 38.17 -41.38 10.62
C GLY A 33 38.88 -40.16 11.21
N ARG A 34 38.22 -39.01 11.14
CA ARG A 34 38.44 -37.90 12.07
C ARG A 34 37.12 -37.16 12.22
N VAL A 35 36.35 -37.57 13.24
CA VAL A 35 35.21 -36.80 13.74
C VAL A 35 35.80 -35.52 14.34
N LEU A 36 35.98 -34.50 13.50
CA LEU A 36 36.27 -33.16 13.97
C LEU A 36 35.01 -32.68 14.67
N GLY A 37 34.97 -32.81 15.99
CA GLY A 37 34.02 -32.15 16.88
C GLY A 37 34.21 -30.64 16.77
N GLY A 38 33.74 -30.06 15.67
CA GLY A 38 33.60 -28.61 15.56
C GLY A 38 32.71 -28.13 16.71
N PRO A 39 33.00 -26.95 17.29
CA PRO A 39 32.21 -26.42 18.39
C PRO A 39 30.74 -26.37 17.98
N ALA A 40 29.86 -26.80 18.90
CA ALA A 40 28.42 -26.69 18.72
C ALA A 40 28.10 -25.26 18.24
N ALA A 41 27.41 -25.16 17.10
CA ALA A 41 27.04 -23.86 16.54
C ALA A 41 26.30 -23.06 17.63
N ALA A 42 26.73 -21.81 17.85
CA ALA A 42 26.12 -20.94 18.84
C ALA A 42 24.59 -20.89 18.62
N PRO A 43 23.79 -20.86 19.71
CA PRO A 43 22.34 -20.84 19.60
C PRO A 43 21.90 -19.63 18.77
N LEU A 44 21.01 -19.89 17.82
CA LEU A 44 20.49 -18.89 16.91
C LEU A 44 19.57 -17.92 17.66
N ASP A 45 19.97 -16.66 17.78
CA ASP A 45 19.16 -15.64 18.43
C ASP A 45 18.24 -14.92 17.41
N VAL A 46 17.00 -14.69 17.82
CA VAL A 46 16.02 -13.90 17.07
C VAL A 46 16.46 -12.44 16.95
N ALA A 47 17.24 -11.94 17.91
CA ALA A 47 17.79 -10.58 17.87
C ALA A 47 18.65 -10.31 16.62
N ASP A 48 19.37 -11.32 16.13
CA ASP A 48 20.22 -11.21 14.94
C ASP A 48 19.44 -10.95 13.64
N LEU A 49 18.12 -11.15 13.64
CA LEU A 49 17.27 -10.95 12.47
C LEU A 49 16.95 -9.48 12.18
N LYS A 50 17.23 -8.57 13.13
CA LYS A 50 16.85 -7.14 13.04
C LYS A 50 15.38 -6.96 12.68
N LEU A 51 14.50 -7.66 13.39
CA LEU A 51 13.08 -7.80 13.01
C LEU A 51 12.36 -6.47 12.79
N GLU A 52 12.72 -5.42 13.52
CA GLU A 52 12.13 -4.08 13.36
C GLU A 52 12.46 -3.45 12.00
N ASP A 53 13.73 -3.47 11.56
CA ASP A 53 14.14 -2.98 10.23
C ASP A 53 13.35 -3.70 9.13
N LYS A 54 13.10 -4.99 9.33
CA LYS A 54 12.38 -5.83 8.40
C LYS A 54 10.87 -5.55 8.40
N ALA A 55 10.30 -5.31 9.58
CA ALA A 55 8.92 -4.85 9.72
C ALA A 55 8.71 -3.52 8.98
N ASN A 56 9.64 -2.58 9.15
CA ASN A 56 9.63 -1.31 8.42
C ASN A 56 9.72 -1.54 6.91
N LEU A 57 10.63 -2.40 6.45
CA LEU A 57 10.76 -2.67 5.02
C LEU A 57 9.50 -3.32 4.42
N LEU A 58 8.87 -4.26 5.13
CA LEU A 58 7.68 -4.98 4.66
C LEU A 58 6.43 -4.10 4.65
N LEU A 59 6.23 -3.32 5.71
CA LEU A 59 4.98 -2.60 5.95
C LEU A 59 5.03 -1.14 5.46
N ARG A 60 6.23 -0.56 5.35
CA ARG A 60 6.44 0.81 4.85
C ARG A 60 7.08 0.85 3.47
N GLY A 61 7.69 -0.23 2.99
CA GLY A 61 8.29 -0.28 1.65
C GLY A 61 7.25 -0.44 0.55
N SER A 62 7.16 0.52 -0.37
CA SER A 62 6.33 0.42 -1.58
C SER A 62 6.71 -0.78 -2.47
N ALA A 63 7.96 -1.25 -2.38
CA ALA A 63 8.50 -2.34 -3.17
C ALA A 63 8.12 -3.76 -2.68
N MET A 64 7.42 -3.89 -1.55
CA MET A 64 7.12 -5.20 -0.92
C MET A 64 5.64 -5.53 -0.80
N MET A 65 4.79 -4.81 -1.54
CA MET A 65 3.41 -5.28 -1.73
C MET A 65 3.40 -6.52 -2.61
N PRO A 66 2.58 -7.54 -2.28
CA PRO A 66 2.42 -8.67 -3.16
C PRO A 66 1.92 -8.19 -4.52
N SER A 67 2.54 -8.73 -5.56
CA SER A 67 2.15 -8.42 -6.93
C SER A 67 0.74 -8.95 -7.23
N ARG A 68 0.16 -8.56 -8.36
CA ARG A 68 -1.14 -9.09 -8.82
C ARG A 68 -1.16 -10.63 -8.91
N SER A 69 0.00 -11.29 -9.01
CA SER A 69 0.07 -12.76 -9.01
C SER A 69 0.00 -13.38 -7.61
N GLY A 70 -0.19 -12.60 -6.54
CA GLY A 70 -0.27 -13.11 -5.17
C GLY A 70 1.07 -13.56 -4.58
N ASP A 71 2.18 -13.05 -5.11
CA ASP A 71 3.53 -13.34 -4.61
C ASP A 71 4.38 -12.06 -4.57
N TRP A 72 5.43 -12.07 -3.75
CA TRP A 72 6.37 -10.99 -3.55
C TRP A 72 7.44 -11.01 -4.64
N SER A 73 7.63 -9.86 -5.28
CA SER A 73 8.69 -9.66 -6.28
C SER A 73 10.07 -9.67 -5.62
N THR A 74 10.16 -9.17 -4.39
CA THR A 74 11.39 -9.12 -3.60
C THR A 74 11.10 -9.45 -2.14
N LEU A 75 12.07 -10.08 -1.47
CA LEU A 75 12.03 -10.36 -0.04
C LEU A 75 13.23 -9.68 0.65
N PRO A 76 13.11 -9.30 1.93
CA PRO A 76 14.22 -8.76 2.70
C PRO A 76 15.43 -9.70 2.73
N ALA A 77 16.64 -9.13 2.66
CA ALA A 77 17.87 -9.92 2.72
C ALA A 77 18.15 -10.40 4.15
N ILE A 78 18.65 -11.64 4.30
CA ILE A 78 19.02 -12.20 5.60
C ILE A 78 20.52 -12.46 5.66
N PRO A 79 21.17 -12.12 6.79
CA PRO A 79 22.61 -12.32 6.93
C PRO A 79 23.02 -13.76 6.65
N ALA A 80 24.11 -13.94 5.90
CA ALA A 80 24.63 -15.25 5.53
C ALA A 80 24.94 -16.15 6.76
N LYS A 81 25.32 -15.54 7.89
CA LYS A 81 25.62 -16.22 9.16
C LYS A 81 24.36 -16.84 9.77
N THR A 82 23.28 -16.06 9.91
CA THR A 82 21.96 -16.58 10.30
C THR A 82 21.51 -17.63 9.30
N LEU A 83 21.81 -17.40 8.02
CA LEU A 83 21.58 -18.33 6.94
C LEU A 83 22.42 -19.65 7.02
N ALA A 84 23.43 -19.74 7.88
CA ALA A 84 24.21 -20.96 8.04
C ALA A 84 23.78 -21.68 9.32
N ALA A 85 23.67 -20.92 10.41
CA ALA A 85 23.32 -21.44 11.73
C ALA A 85 21.96 -22.16 11.71
N ALA A 86 20.95 -21.57 11.06
CA ALA A 86 19.64 -22.19 11.08
C ALA A 86 19.54 -23.45 10.17
N ARG A 87 20.51 -23.69 9.26
CA ARG A 87 20.59 -24.94 8.44
C ARG A 87 21.11 -26.09 9.26
N ALA A 88 21.95 -25.79 10.24
CA ALA A 88 22.53 -26.78 11.12
C ALA A 88 21.53 -27.30 12.16
N LEU A 89 20.35 -26.65 12.28
CA LEU A 89 19.27 -27.09 13.15
C LEU A 89 18.53 -28.30 12.54
N ASP A 90 18.16 -29.25 13.40
CA ASP A 90 17.21 -30.29 13.05
C ASP A 90 15.82 -29.70 12.73
N GLU A 91 14.91 -30.52 12.21
CA GLU A 91 13.59 -30.05 11.82
C GLU A 91 12.76 -29.50 12.98
N ALA A 92 12.76 -30.14 14.15
CA ALA A 92 12.01 -29.66 15.31
C ALA A 92 12.57 -28.32 15.79
N SER A 93 13.89 -28.17 15.83
CA SER A 93 14.56 -26.90 16.16
C SER A 93 14.27 -25.79 15.15
N ARG A 94 14.18 -26.11 13.84
CA ARG A 94 13.76 -25.13 12.81
C ARG A 94 12.32 -24.71 12.98
N VAL A 95 11.42 -25.63 13.31
CA VAL A 95 10.01 -25.34 13.59
C VAL A 95 9.91 -24.40 14.80
N ALA A 96 10.57 -24.74 15.91
CA ALA A 96 10.56 -23.94 17.12
C ALA A 96 11.14 -22.53 16.88
N PHE A 97 12.24 -22.43 16.13
CA PHE A 97 12.81 -21.14 15.77
C PHE A 97 11.85 -20.31 14.91
N ALA A 98 11.21 -20.91 13.91
CA ALA A 98 10.24 -20.23 13.07
C ALA A 98 9.04 -19.73 13.90
N GLN A 99 8.49 -20.55 14.80
CA GLN A 99 7.43 -20.09 15.70
C GLN A 99 7.88 -18.91 16.59
N LYS A 100 9.06 -19.02 17.21
CA LYS A 100 9.60 -17.98 18.10
C LYS A 100 9.77 -16.65 17.37
N ALA A 101 10.38 -16.66 16.18
CA ALA A 101 10.61 -15.43 15.45
C ALA A 101 9.32 -14.88 14.79
N ALA A 102 8.32 -15.72 14.47
CA ALA A 102 7.00 -15.26 14.02
C ALA A 102 6.28 -14.48 15.13
N MET A 103 6.28 -15.04 16.35
CA MET A 103 5.68 -14.41 17.52
C MET A 103 6.42 -13.12 17.91
N ALA A 104 7.76 -13.12 17.87
CA ALA A 104 8.55 -11.92 18.11
C ALA A 104 8.26 -10.81 17.08
N PHE A 105 8.13 -11.17 15.80
CA PHE A 105 7.74 -10.21 14.76
C PHE A 105 6.35 -9.63 15.00
N LYS A 106 5.36 -10.49 15.32
CA LYS A 106 4.01 -10.06 15.70
C LYS A 106 4.05 -9.10 16.89
N ALA A 107 4.81 -9.43 17.94
CA ALA A 107 4.95 -8.57 19.12
C ALA A 107 5.52 -7.18 18.79
N ILE A 108 6.55 -7.11 17.93
CA ILE A 108 7.12 -5.83 17.47
C ILE A 108 6.09 -5.03 16.70
N VAL A 109 5.44 -5.64 15.70
CA VAL A 109 4.51 -4.93 14.82
C VAL A 109 3.26 -4.46 15.57
N MET A 110 2.77 -5.25 16.52
CA MET A 110 1.62 -4.91 17.33
C MET A 110 1.95 -3.96 18.50
N SER A 111 3.23 -3.61 18.70
CA SER A 111 3.62 -2.67 19.78
C SER A 111 3.18 -1.24 19.48
N ASP A 112 2.75 -0.50 20.51
CA ASP A 112 2.35 0.91 20.39
C ASP A 112 3.39 1.80 19.70
N PRO A 113 4.71 1.68 20.00
CA PRO A 113 5.72 2.48 19.31
C PRO A 113 5.73 2.23 17.80
N PHE A 114 5.63 0.96 17.37
CA PHE A 114 5.62 0.62 15.96
C PHE A 114 4.34 1.12 15.27
N GLN A 115 3.18 0.96 15.91
CA GLN A 115 1.90 1.44 15.40
C GLN A 115 1.93 2.97 15.19
N LYS A 116 2.38 3.72 16.20
CA LYS A 116 2.51 5.19 16.12
C LYS A 116 3.47 5.62 15.00
N ALA A 117 4.64 4.99 14.93
CA ALA A 117 5.62 5.29 13.88
C ALA A 117 5.09 4.94 12.48
N HIS A 118 4.29 3.88 12.34
CA HIS A 118 3.64 3.53 11.07
C HIS A 118 2.57 4.55 10.68
N SER A 119 1.71 4.96 11.61
CA SER A 119 0.69 6.00 11.39
C SER A 119 1.32 7.32 10.95
N GLN A 120 2.40 7.75 11.62
CA GLN A 120 3.16 8.94 11.21
C GLN A 120 3.77 8.81 9.82
N TYR A 121 4.31 7.62 9.50
CA TYR A 121 4.87 7.34 8.19
C TYR A 121 3.81 7.48 7.08
N ILE A 122 2.63 6.86 7.24
CA ILE A 122 1.59 6.91 6.20
C ILE A 122 0.94 8.28 6.09
N ALA A 123 0.81 9.03 7.19
CA ALA A 123 0.37 10.42 7.15
C ALA A 123 1.31 11.27 6.30
N LYS A 124 2.63 11.11 6.46
CA LYS A 124 3.64 11.84 5.67
C LYS A 124 3.70 11.38 4.21
N GLN A 125 3.73 10.07 3.97
CA GLN A 125 3.98 9.51 2.64
C GLN A 125 2.75 9.51 1.75
N TYR A 126 1.56 9.27 2.32
CA TYR A 126 0.33 9.04 1.57
C TYR A 126 -0.78 10.02 1.92
N LYS A 127 -0.51 11.02 2.78
CA LYS A 127 -1.54 11.91 3.34
C LYS A 127 -2.66 11.12 4.02
N ALA A 128 -2.32 9.94 4.57
CA ALA A 128 -3.28 9.04 5.18
C ALA A 128 -3.55 9.46 6.64
N VAL A 129 -4.76 9.92 6.92
CA VAL A 129 -5.18 10.39 8.25
C VAL A 129 -6.50 9.73 8.62
N ASP A 130 -6.62 9.26 9.87
CA ASP A 130 -7.88 8.74 10.39
C ASP A 130 -8.78 9.92 10.83
N HIS A 131 -9.79 10.20 10.04
CA HIS A 131 -10.90 11.11 10.33
C HIS A 131 -12.11 10.38 10.93
N HIS A 132 -11.98 9.08 11.24
CA HIS A 132 -13.04 8.21 11.74
C HIS A 132 -14.29 8.17 10.85
N LEU A 133 -14.12 8.39 9.53
CA LEU A 133 -15.21 8.30 8.58
C LEU A 133 -15.45 6.83 8.21
N THR A 134 -16.64 6.33 8.51
CA THR A 134 -17.04 4.94 8.27
C THR A 134 -17.94 4.78 7.05
N ASP A 135 -18.53 5.87 6.57
CA ASP A 135 -19.45 5.95 5.45
C ASP A 135 -18.77 6.26 4.11
N ILE A 136 -17.44 6.21 4.07
CA ILE A 136 -16.66 6.56 2.89
C ILE A 136 -16.38 5.34 2.03
N ALA A 137 -16.70 5.46 0.75
CA ALA A 137 -16.39 4.48 -0.26
C ALA A 137 -15.86 5.18 -1.50
N ASP A 138 -14.95 4.51 -2.20
CA ASP A 138 -14.47 4.96 -3.48
C ASP A 138 -15.66 5.06 -4.47
N PRO A 139 -15.75 6.11 -5.31
CA PRO A 139 -16.82 6.25 -6.29
C PRO A 139 -17.02 5.01 -7.17
N GLU A 140 -15.93 4.32 -7.56
CA GLU A 140 -15.99 3.08 -8.33
C GLU A 140 -16.64 1.95 -7.53
N ALA A 141 -16.35 1.85 -6.23
CA ALA A 141 -16.99 0.88 -5.35
C ALA A 141 -18.49 1.16 -5.17
N LEU A 142 -18.88 2.43 -5.03
CA LEU A 142 -20.28 2.85 -4.97
C LEU A 142 -21.03 2.53 -6.27
N MET A 143 -20.42 2.82 -7.43
CA MET A 143 -20.99 2.47 -8.74
C MET A 143 -21.18 0.95 -8.89
N LYS A 144 -20.18 0.14 -8.50
CA LYS A 144 -20.28 -1.33 -8.53
C LYS A 144 -21.36 -1.86 -7.58
N ALA A 145 -21.61 -1.18 -6.47
CA ALA A 145 -22.68 -1.50 -5.53
C ALA A 145 -24.06 -0.97 -5.96
N GLY A 146 -24.18 -0.31 -7.11
CA GLY A 146 -25.44 0.28 -7.59
C GLY A 146 -25.86 1.57 -6.87
N LYS A 147 -25.00 2.15 -6.04
CA LYS A 147 -25.26 3.35 -5.23
C LYS A 147 -24.96 4.63 -6.02
N MET A 148 -25.64 4.81 -7.14
CA MET A 148 -25.34 5.90 -8.11
C MET A 148 -25.48 7.30 -7.51
N THR A 149 -26.49 7.55 -6.67
CA THR A 149 -26.68 8.86 -6.03
C THR A 149 -25.54 9.21 -5.07
N GLU A 150 -25.07 8.25 -4.29
CA GLU A 150 -23.92 8.43 -3.38
C GLU A 150 -22.64 8.68 -4.20
N ALA A 151 -22.43 7.90 -5.27
CA ALA A 151 -21.29 8.08 -6.16
C ALA A 151 -21.28 9.48 -6.80
N GLN A 152 -22.43 9.95 -7.29
CA GLN A 152 -22.58 11.30 -7.85
C GLN A 152 -22.27 12.37 -6.81
N ALA A 153 -22.70 12.21 -5.57
CA ALA A 153 -22.42 13.17 -4.50
C ALA A 153 -20.91 13.26 -4.18
N VAL A 154 -20.20 12.11 -4.13
CA VAL A 154 -18.73 12.09 -3.95
C VAL A 154 -18.04 12.74 -5.14
N MET A 155 -18.43 12.38 -6.37
CA MET A 155 -17.87 12.95 -7.59
C MET A 155 -18.08 14.47 -7.67
N GLN A 156 -19.26 14.96 -7.27
CA GLN A 156 -19.57 16.39 -7.26
C GLN A 156 -18.68 17.14 -6.26
N ARG A 157 -18.47 16.60 -5.05
CA ARG A 157 -17.53 17.19 -4.08
C ARG A 157 -16.10 17.21 -4.61
N GLN A 158 -15.63 16.12 -5.21
CA GLN A 158 -14.30 16.04 -5.82
C GLN A 158 -14.15 17.02 -6.99
N GLN A 159 -15.17 17.17 -7.83
CA GLN A 159 -15.17 18.13 -8.93
C GLN A 159 -15.06 19.57 -8.42
N VAL A 160 -15.84 19.93 -7.39
CA VAL A 160 -15.79 21.25 -6.76
C VAL A 160 -14.43 21.49 -6.09
N ALA A 161 -13.86 20.48 -5.42
CA ALA A 161 -12.53 20.58 -4.83
C ALA A 161 -11.44 20.80 -5.89
N ALA A 162 -11.49 20.07 -7.01
CA ALA A 162 -10.57 20.25 -8.13
C ALA A 162 -10.72 21.64 -8.78
N LEU A 163 -11.95 22.12 -8.92
CA LEU A 163 -12.26 23.45 -9.45
C LEU A 163 -11.66 24.55 -8.55
N ALA A 164 -11.92 24.47 -7.24
CA ALA A 164 -11.38 25.39 -6.24
C ALA A 164 -9.85 25.41 -6.25
N ALA A 165 -9.20 24.24 -6.32
CA ALA A 165 -7.75 24.15 -6.44
C ALA A 165 -7.22 24.77 -7.74
N SER A 166 -7.91 24.56 -8.87
CA SER A 166 -7.50 25.13 -10.16
C SER A 166 -7.55 26.67 -10.17
N PHE A 167 -8.56 27.25 -9.52
CA PHE A 167 -8.72 28.70 -9.47
C PHE A 167 -7.90 29.36 -8.36
N ALA A 168 -7.55 28.64 -7.30
CA ALA A 168 -6.63 29.13 -6.27
C ALA A 168 -5.28 29.59 -6.87
N GLU A 169 -4.78 28.86 -7.88
CA GLU A 169 -3.52 29.14 -8.58
C GLU A 169 -3.69 30.09 -9.79
N MET A 170 -4.93 30.50 -10.10
CA MET A 170 -5.20 31.31 -11.27
C MET A 170 -4.90 32.79 -11.02
N GLU A 171 -4.25 33.43 -11.99
CA GLU A 171 -3.95 34.86 -11.92
C GLU A 171 -5.23 35.71 -12.02
N PRO A 172 -5.43 36.71 -11.14
CA PRO A 172 -6.65 37.53 -11.11
C PRO A 172 -7.03 38.18 -12.46
N PRO A 173 -6.09 38.70 -13.29
CA PRO A 173 -6.43 39.22 -14.61
C PRO A 173 -7.05 38.17 -15.54
N MET A 174 -6.62 36.91 -15.46
CA MET A 174 -7.19 35.84 -16.26
C MET A 174 -8.61 35.50 -15.80
N ILE A 175 -8.84 35.46 -14.49
CA ILE A 175 -10.20 35.27 -13.93
C ILE A 175 -11.12 36.39 -14.36
N GLN A 176 -10.69 37.66 -14.30
CA GLN A 176 -11.47 38.81 -14.75
C GLN A 176 -11.84 38.70 -16.24
N MET A 177 -10.89 38.28 -17.09
CA MET A 177 -11.15 38.07 -18.52
C MET A 177 -12.19 36.97 -18.75
N MET A 178 -12.05 35.81 -18.08
CA MET A 178 -13.00 34.70 -18.18
C MET A 178 -14.38 35.11 -17.66
N LEU A 179 -14.43 35.80 -16.52
CA LEU A 179 -15.64 36.32 -15.91
C LEU A 179 -16.36 37.30 -16.85
N ALA A 180 -15.64 38.23 -17.49
CA ALA A 180 -16.21 39.19 -18.44
C ALA A 180 -16.78 38.52 -19.70
N GLN A 181 -16.16 37.42 -20.14
CA GLN A 181 -16.66 36.66 -21.28
C GLN A 181 -17.93 35.89 -20.93
N GLN A 182 -17.92 35.15 -19.81
CA GLN A 182 -19.04 34.31 -19.40
C GLN A 182 -20.24 35.09 -18.84
N SER A 183 -20.00 36.25 -18.21
CA SER A 183 -21.08 37.06 -17.61
C SER A 183 -22.11 37.50 -18.65
N LYS A 184 -21.70 37.70 -19.91
CA LYS A 184 -22.60 38.04 -21.02
C LYS A 184 -23.60 36.92 -21.31
N ASP A 185 -23.12 35.68 -21.34
CA ASP A 185 -23.96 34.51 -21.59
C ASP A 185 -24.91 34.25 -20.41
N TRP A 186 -24.42 34.40 -19.18
CA TRP A 186 -25.28 34.27 -17.99
C TRP A 186 -26.35 35.36 -17.93
N ALA A 187 -26.00 36.62 -18.23
CA ALA A 187 -26.96 37.71 -18.31
C ALA A 187 -28.03 37.49 -19.40
N LYS A 188 -27.62 36.97 -20.57
CA LYS A 188 -28.57 36.59 -21.63
C LYS A 188 -29.54 35.53 -21.12
N ARG A 189 -29.05 34.43 -20.54
CA ARG A 189 -29.89 33.34 -20.00
C ARG A 189 -30.80 33.80 -18.85
N ALA A 190 -30.33 34.72 -18.00
CA ALA A 190 -31.11 35.30 -16.91
C ALA A 190 -32.35 36.10 -17.39
N ASN A 191 -32.27 36.64 -18.61
CA ASN A 191 -33.31 37.47 -19.23
C ASN A 191 -34.27 36.69 -20.13
N GLU A 192 -34.07 35.38 -20.33
CA GLU A 192 -34.97 34.54 -21.13
C GLU A 192 -36.14 34.03 -20.25
N PRO A 193 -37.38 34.55 -20.41
CA PRO A 193 -38.48 34.28 -19.47
C PRO A 193 -38.98 32.83 -19.52
N ALA A 194 -38.79 32.11 -20.62
CA ALA A 194 -39.24 30.74 -20.81
C ALA A 194 -38.30 29.68 -20.20
N ARG A 195 -37.16 30.07 -19.62
CA ARG A 195 -36.17 29.14 -19.06
C ARG A 195 -36.53 28.67 -17.65
N LYS A 196 -36.44 27.36 -17.42
CA LYS A 196 -36.67 26.73 -16.11
C LYS A 196 -35.58 27.06 -15.08
N ASP A 197 -34.36 27.35 -15.53
CA ASP A 197 -33.19 27.68 -14.71
C ASP A 197 -32.91 29.20 -14.66
N ARG A 198 -33.89 30.03 -15.02
CA ARG A 198 -33.76 31.50 -15.05
C ARG A 198 -33.28 32.08 -13.72
N ALA A 199 -33.87 31.64 -12.60
CA ALA A 199 -33.50 32.12 -11.27
C ALA A 199 -32.02 31.84 -10.93
N LYS A 200 -31.50 30.68 -11.35
CA LYS A 200 -30.08 30.33 -11.19
C LYS A 200 -29.19 31.33 -11.92
N TYR A 201 -29.49 31.62 -13.19
CA TYR A 201 -28.70 32.56 -13.98
C TYR A 201 -28.83 34.01 -13.54
N GLN A 202 -29.98 34.41 -12.97
CA GLN A 202 -30.12 35.71 -12.32
C GLN A 202 -29.17 35.83 -11.12
N LYS A 203 -29.11 34.82 -10.26
CA LYS A 203 -28.17 34.78 -9.13
C LYS A 203 -26.71 34.81 -9.61
N MET A 204 -26.37 34.01 -10.62
CA MET A 204 -25.02 34.01 -11.22
C MET A 204 -24.67 35.37 -11.83
N SER A 205 -25.59 36.00 -12.57
CA SER A 205 -25.35 37.31 -13.18
C SER A 205 -25.11 38.40 -12.13
N ALA A 206 -25.88 38.38 -11.04
CA ALA A 206 -25.69 39.33 -9.93
C ALA A 206 -24.32 39.14 -9.24
N LEU A 207 -23.94 37.89 -8.96
CA LEU A 207 -22.64 37.57 -8.38
C LEU A 207 -21.49 37.93 -9.34
N ALA A 208 -21.63 37.67 -10.64
CA ALA A 208 -20.62 38.03 -11.62
C ALA A 208 -20.37 39.55 -11.67
N GLN A 209 -21.43 40.36 -11.61
CA GLN A 209 -21.32 41.82 -11.56
C GLN A 209 -20.62 42.29 -10.28
N SER A 210 -20.95 41.70 -9.12
CA SER A 210 -20.29 42.08 -7.87
C SER A 210 -18.80 41.72 -7.88
N LEU A 211 -18.41 40.59 -8.48
CA LEU A 211 -17.01 40.18 -8.64
C LEU A 211 -16.24 41.03 -9.66
N GLN A 212 -16.88 41.46 -10.75
CA GLN A 212 -16.27 42.41 -11.69
C GLN A 212 -15.96 43.75 -11.00
N ALA A 213 -16.85 44.21 -10.13
CA ALA A 213 -16.66 45.46 -9.39
C ALA A 213 -15.50 45.41 -8.37
N LEU A 214 -15.07 44.23 -7.92
CA LEU A 214 -13.90 44.08 -7.04
C LEU A 214 -12.57 44.42 -7.75
N GLY A 215 -12.53 44.31 -9.09
CA GLY A 215 -11.29 44.44 -9.85
C GLY A 215 -10.23 43.40 -9.43
N PRO A 216 -8.93 43.67 -9.65
CA PRO A 216 -7.84 42.76 -9.26
C PRO A 216 -7.43 42.89 -7.78
N ASN A 217 -8.03 43.81 -7.01
CA ASN A 217 -7.54 44.22 -5.70
C ASN A 217 -7.86 43.22 -4.58
N ASP A 218 -8.85 42.34 -4.77
CA ASP A 218 -9.19 41.27 -3.84
C ASP A 218 -9.15 39.91 -4.58
N ALA A 219 -7.92 39.48 -4.87
CA ALA A 219 -7.63 38.26 -5.63
C ALA A 219 -8.26 37.01 -5.01
N GLU A 220 -8.27 36.93 -3.69
CA GLU A 220 -8.78 35.76 -2.96
C GLU A 220 -10.30 35.66 -3.06
N LYS A 221 -11.01 36.77 -2.82
CA LYS A 221 -12.46 36.83 -2.99
C LYS A 221 -12.89 36.65 -4.44
N LEU A 222 -12.11 37.17 -5.40
CA LEU A 222 -12.34 36.95 -6.81
C LEU A 222 -12.27 35.46 -7.17
N ARG A 223 -11.23 34.75 -6.71
CA ARG A 223 -11.07 33.29 -6.93
C ARG A 223 -12.19 32.48 -6.31
N ARG A 224 -12.53 32.74 -5.03
CA ARG A 224 -13.63 32.04 -4.35
C ARG A 224 -14.98 32.30 -5.02
N GLY A 225 -15.32 33.56 -5.27
CA GLY A 225 -16.57 33.91 -5.93
C GLY A 225 -16.67 33.36 -7.35
N TYR A 226 -15.56 33.32 -8.09
CA TYR A 226 -15.54 32.69 -9.41
C TYR A 226 -15.72 31.17 -9.33
N THR A 227 -15.16 30.52 -8.32
CA THR A 227 -15.42 29.10 -8.03
C THR A 227 -16.91 28.85 -7.76
N VAL A 228 -17.59 29.74 -7.03
CA VAL A 228 -19.05 29.68 -6.82
C VAL A 228 -19.80 29.73 -8.14
N LEU A 229 -19.47 30.66 -9.02
CA LEU A 229 -20.12 30.78 -10.33
C LEU A 229 -19.98 29.51 -11.16
N MET A 230 -18.76 28.97 -11.24
CA MET A 230 -18.48 27.77 -12.02
C MET A 230 -19.14 26.52 -11.41
N SER A 231 -19.18 26.42 -10.08
CA SER A 231 -19.92 25.39 -9.37
C SER A 231 -21.42 25.45 -9.69
N MET A 232 -22.04 26.64 -9.62
CA MET A 232 -23.46 26.84 -9.98
C MET A 232 -23.74 26.49 -11.45
N GLU A 233 -22.82 26.80 -12.36
CA GLU A 233 -22.95 26.47 -13.77
C GLU A 233 -23.08 24.96 -13.97
N THR A 234 -22.24 24.17 -13.30
CA THR A 234 -22.23 22.70 -13.34
C THR A 234 -23.28 22.04 -12.42
N GLY A 235 -24.15 22.82 -11.78
CA GLY A 235 -25.20 22.30 -10.89
C GLY A 235 -24.71 21.90 -9.49
N GLY A 236 -23.57 22.44 -9.07
CA GLY A 236 -22.99 22.30 -7.73
C GLY A 236 -23.53 23.30 -6.71
N PHE A 237 -22.72 23.57 -5.69
CA PHE A 237 -23.02 24.50 -4.61
C PHE A 237 -23.04 25.95 -5.08
N ASP A 238 -23.82 26.78 -4.39
CA ASP A 238 -24.14 28.16 -4.77
C ASP A 238 -23.75 29.21 -3.70
N SER A 239 -22.86 28.83 -2.78
CA SER A 239 -22.29 29.68 -1.73
C SER A 239 -20.82 29.33 -1.48
N GLU A 240 -20.04 30.28 -0.97
CA GLU A 240 -18.63 30.06 -0.62
C GLU A 240 -18.48 29.05 0.53
N GLU A 241 -19.37 29.11 1.52
CA GLU A 241 -19.37 28.22 2.69
C GLU A 241 -19.65 26.78 2.30
N ALA A 242 -20.63 26.56 1.39
CA ALA A 242 -20.95 25.23 0.91
C ALA A 242 -19.81 24.63 0.07
N ILE A 243 -19.11 25.46 -0.71
CA ILE A 243 -17.89 25.04 -1.43
C ILE A 243 -16.76 24.72 -0.47
N ALA A 244 -16.50 25.56 0.52
CA ALA A 244 -15.46 25.31 1.53
C ALA A 244 -15.73 23.99 2.27
N ALA A 245 -16.97 23.76 2.73
CA ALA A 245 -17.37 22.52 3.36
C ALA A 245 -17.21 21.29 2.43
N ALA A 246 -17.53 21.45 1.14
CA ALA A 246 -17.34 20.39 0.15
C ALA A 246 -15.87 20.08 -0.11
N VAL A 247 -15.01 21.09 -0.16
CA VAL A 247 -13.55 20.97 -0.30
C VAL A 247 -12.96 20.25 0.92
N ASP A 248 -13.30 20.70 2.13
CA ASP A 248 -12.84 20.10 3.37
C ASP A 248 -13.29 18.64 3.48
N ARG A 249 -14.56 18.36 3.16
CA ARG A 249 -15.08 16.99 3.15
C ARG A 249 -14.37 16.13 2.11
N ALA A 250 -14.18 16.62 0.88
CA ALA A 250 -13.47 15.88 -0.16
C ALA A 250 -12.04 15.52 0.26
N LYS A 251 -11.34 16.45 0.91
CA LYS A 251 -10.00 16.22 1.47
C LYS A 251 -10.02 15.15 2.56
N GLN A 252 -10.93 15.26 3.54
CA GLN A 252 -11.04 14.26 4.61
C GLN A 252 -11.37 12.87 4.06
N GLU A 253 -12.24 12.78 3.06
CA GLU A 253 -12.58 11.53 2.38
C GLU A 253 -11.37 10.91 1.68
N GLU A 254 -10.57 11.71 0.95
CA GLU A 254 -9.33 11.25 0.31
C GLU A 254 -8.30 10.75 1.35
N GLU A 255 -8.06 11.54 2.39
CA GLU A 255 -7.11 11.20 3.46
C GLU A 255 -7.54 9.93 4.22
N GLN A 256 -8.86 9.77 4.48
CA GLN A 256 -9.40 8.56 5.09
C GLN A 256 -9.34 7.36 4.15
N LEU A 257 -9.62 7.50 2.85
CA LEU A 257 -9.46 6.40 1.89
C LEU A 257 -8.01 5.92 1.84
N ALA A 258 -7.05 6.85 1.86
CA ALA A 258 -5.64 6.55 1.97
C ALA A 258 -5.33 5.84 3.30
N TRP A 259 -5.89 6.29 4.43
CA TRP A 259 -5.79 5.61 5.72
C TRP A 259 -6.33 4.19 5.67
N ASN A 260 -7.55 3.98 5.17
CA ASN A 260 -8.18 2.66 5.05
C ASN A 260 -7.33 1.68 4.24
N LYS A 261 -6.59 2.19 3.26
CA LYS A 261 -5.69 1.39 2.41
C LYS A 261 -4.34 1.09 3.07
N TYR A 262 -3.71 2.07 3.72
CA TYR A 262 -2.31 1.98 4.16
C TYR A 262 -2.12 1.83 5.67
N ASN A 263 -3.19 1.92 6.47
CA ASN A 263 -3.10 1.66 7.90
C ASN A 263 -2.53 0.27 8.17
N LEU A 264 -1.90 0.13 9.34
CA LEU A 264 -1.16 -1.08 9.69
C LEU A 264 -2.02 -2.35 9.58
N ARG A 265 -3.27 -2.28 10.02
CA ARG A 265 -4.21 -3.41 10.03
C ARG A 265 -4.54 -3.86 8.61
N ALA A 266 -4.84 -2.93 7.71
CA ALA A 266 -5.11 -3.21 6.30
C ALA A 266 -3.88 -3.83 5.59
N MET A 267 -2.69 -3.28 5.86
CA MET A 267 -1.42 -3.80 5.35
C MET A 267 -1.16 -5.22 5.84
N LEU A 268 -1.29 -5.46 7.15
CA LEU A 268 -1.13 -6.78 7.75
C LEU A 268 -2.11 -7.79 7.17
N LYS A 269 -3.40 -7.43 7.09
CA LYS A 269 -4.43 -8.31 6.53
C LYS A 269 -4.08 -8.72 5.10
N THR A 270 -3.60 -7.79 4.28
CA THR A 270 -3.16 -8.07 2.90
C THR A 270 -1.97 -9.05 2.88
N GLN A 271 -0.93 -8.76 3.66
CA GLN A 271 0.31 -9.56 3.70
C GLN A 271 0.04 -10.98 4.24
N LEU A 272 -0.67 -11.09 5.36
CA LEU A 272 -1.00 -12.37 5.98
C LEU A 272 -1.94 -13.19 5.09
N SER A 273 -2.98 -12.57 4.50
CA SER A 273 -3.91 -13.29 3.61
C SER A 273 -3.19 -13.83 2.37
N THR A 274 -2.27 -13.04 1.80
CA THR A 274 -1.43 -13.49 0.69
C THR A 274 -0.57 -14.69 1.10
N PHE A 275 0.04 -14.65 2.28
CA PHE A 275 0.87 -15.74 2.76
C PHE A 275 0.05 -17.02 2.99
N VAL A 276 -1.11 -16.89 3.64
CA VAL A 276 -2.04 -17.99 3.87
C VAL A 276 -2.52 -18.62 2.55
N ALA A 277 -2.77 -17.81 1.52
CA ALA A 277 -3.14 -18.30 0.20
C ALA A 277 -1.96 -18.95 -0.56
N LEU A 278 -0.73 -18.47 -0.33
CA LEU A 278 0.47 -18.94 -1.02
C LEU A 278 0.90 -20.33 -0.54
N VAL A 279 0.95 -20.57 0.78
CA VAL A 279 1.56 -21.79 1.36
C VAL A 279 0.97 -23.09 0.79
N PRO A 280 -0.35 -23.25 0.63
CA PRO A 280 -0.93 -24.48 0.05
C PRO A 280 -0.50 -24.76 -1.40
N THR A 281 0.01 -23.76 -2.11
CA THR A 281 0.49 -23.92 -3.50
C THR A 281 1.93 -24.43 -3.58
N VAL A 282 2.62 -24.57 -2.45
CA VAL A 282 4.03 -24.98 -2.37
C VAL A 282 4.14 -26.49 -2.40
N ASP A 283 4.76 -27.00 -3.46
CA ASP A 283 5.14 -28.40 -3.57
C ASP A 283 6.48 -28.62 -2.85
N PHE A 284 6.43 -29.07 -1.60
CA PHE A 284 7.61 -29.37 -0.81
C PHE A 284 8.37 -30.62 -1.28
N ALA A 285 7.77 -31.44 -2.16
CA ALA A 285 8.43 -32.59 -2.77
C ALA A 285 9.13 -32.23 -4.09
N ALA A 286 9.08 -30.95 -4.52
CA ALA A 286 9.73 -30.48 -5.73
C ALA A 286 11.22 -30.85 -5.73
N GLN A 287 11.70 -31.43 -6.84
CA GLN A 287 13.09 -31.86 -6.96
C GLN A 287 14.00 -30.70 -7.37
N THR A 288 15.22 -30.69 -6.82
CA THR A 288 16.28 -29.74 -7.19
C THR A 288 17.54 -30.47 -7.63
N THR A 289 18.31 -29.85 -8.53
CA THR A 289 19.58 -30.35 -9.03
C THR A 289 20.65 -29.25 -8.96
N PRO A 290 21.90 -29.58 -8.60
CA PRO A 290 22.96 -28.60 -8.56
C PRO A 290 23.41 -28.19 -9.97
N LYS A 291 23.50 -26.88 -10.21
CA LYS A 291 23.98 -26.27 -11.45
C LYS A 291 24.82 -25.05 -11.12
N LYS A 292 26.12 -25.05 -11.49
CA LYS A 292 27.05 -23.93 -11.27
C LYS A 292 27.04 -23.41 -9.80
N ASN A 293 27.16 -24.32 -8.83
CA ASN A 293 27.11 -24.04 -7.38
C ASN A 293 25.77 -23.48 -6.85
N VAL A 294 24.70 -23.56 -7.64
CA VAL A 294 23.35 -23.17 -7.26
C VAL A 294 22.43 -24.36 -7.41
N LEU A 295 21.48 -24.54 -6.49
CA LEU A 295 20.41 -25.52 -6.66
C LEU A 295 19.26 -24.88 -7.41
N VAL A 296 18.93 -25.54 -8.53
CA VAL A 296 17.84 -25.16 -9.41
C VAL A 296 16.79 -26.26 -9.39
N PHE A 297 15.52 -25.89 -9.46
CA PHE A 297 14.43 -26.84 -9.62
C PHE A 297 14.57 -27.58 -10.96
N THR A 298 14.34 -28.88 -10.95
CA THR A 298 14.35 -29.69 -12.17
C THR A 298 13.16 -29.34 -13.07
N ASN A 299 12.03 -28.96 -12.47
CA ASN A 299 10.84 -28.48 -13.17
C ASN A 299 10.95 -26.97 -13.51
N PRO A 300 10.95 -26.58 -14.80
CA PRO A 300 10.99 -25.18 -15.21
C PRO A 300 9.82 -24.33 -14.71
N ALA A 301 8.66 -24.94 -14.43
CA ALA A 301 7.51 -24.23 -13.86
C ALA A 301 7.79 -23.73 -12.44
N TYR A 302 8.53 -24.52 -11.63
CA TYR A 302 8.94 -24.11 -10.28
C TYR A 302 10.03 -23.04 -10.30
N GLU A 303 10.87 -23.01 -11.35
CA GLU A 303 11.79 -21.89 -11.53
C GLU A 303 11.10 -20.56 -11.83
N LYS A 304 9.89 -20.58 -12.40
CA LYS A 304 9.10 -19.38 -12.66
C LYS A 304 8.29 -18.90 -11.45
N LYS A 305 8.24 -19.68 -10.34
CA LYS A 305 7.55 -19.26 -9.12
C LYS A 305 8.24 -18.05 -8.48
N GLY A 306 7.46 -17.22 -7.79
CA GLY A 306 7.97 -15.99 -7.18
C GLY A 306 8.79 -16.24 -5.91
N ALA A 307 9.28 -15.16 -5.33
CA ALA A 307 10.26 -15.23 -4.25
C ALA A 307 9.67 -15.83 -2.96
N GLY A 308 8.41 -15.51 -2.64
CA GLY A 308 7.69 -16.05 -1.49
C GLY A 308 7.52 -17.57 -1.59
N TRP A 309 7.08 -18.06 -2.75
CA TRP A 309 6.91 -19.51 -2.98
C TRP A 309 8.24 -20.26 -2.76
N LYS A 310 9.31 -19.77 -3.39
CA LYS A 310 10.65 -20.38 -3.26
C LYS A 310 11.19 -20.25 -1.83
N ALA A 311 10.83 -19.21 -1.09
CA ALA A 311 11.22 -19.05 0.30
C ALA A 311 10.52 -20.07 1.21
N CYS A 312 9.23 -20.35 0.99
CA CYS A 312 8.49 -21.39 1.69
C CYS A 312 9.09 -22.77 1.40
N TYR A 313 9.28 -23.13 0.13
CA TYR A 313 9.91 -24.41 -0.27
C TYR A 313 11.25 -24.61 0.45
N ARG A 314 12.09 -23.57 0.45
CA ARG A 314 13.38 -23.55 1.13
C ARG A 314 13.27 -23.69 2.64
N ALA A 315 12.29 -23.04 3.27
CA ALA A 315 12.05 -23.22 4.71
C ALA A 315 11.71 -24.66 5.10
N GLY A 316 11.13 -25.42 4.17
CA GLY A 316 10.64 -26.77 4.40
C GLY A 316 9.20 -26.77 4.96
N GLN A 317 8.57 -27.94 4.90
CA GLN A 317 7.15 -28.09 5.20
C GLN A 317 6.84 -27.80 6.67
N GLY A 318 7.59 -28.39 7.61
CA GLY A 318 7.39 -28.22 9.05
C GLY A 318 7.39 -26.74 9.49
N PRO A 319 8.50 -26.00 9.28
CA PRO A 319 8.58 -24.59 9.66
C PRO A 319 7.53 -23.72 8.96
N THR A 320 7.27 -23.95 7.66
CA THR A 320 6.27 -23.19 6.92
C THR A 320 4.86 -23.40 7.47
N THR A 321 4.49 -24.64 7.78
CA THR A 321 3.16 -24.98 8.30
C THR A 321 2.94 -24.43 9.71
N ALA A 322 3.98 -24.44 10.55
CA ALA A 322 3.91 -23.84 11.88
C ALA A 322 3.65 -22.33 11.82
N VAL A 323 4.32 -21.65 10.89
CA VAL A 323 4.13 -20.21 10.66
C VAL A 323 2.78 -19.90 10.03
N LEU A 324 2.30 -20.75 9.12
CA LEU A 324 0.94 -20.66 8.56
C LEU A 324 -0.13 -20.65 9.65
N ALA A 325 -0.02 -21.54 10.65
CA ALA A 325 -0.96 -21.59 11.76
C ALA A 325 -0.98 -20.29 12.59
N ILE A 326 0.20 -19.68 12.80
CA ILE A 326 0.32 -18.37 13.49
C ILE A 326 -0.32 -17.27 12.64
N ALA A 327 -0.05 -17.24 11.33
CA ALA A 327 -0.60 -16.24 10.41
C ALA A 327 -2.14 -16.32 10.34
N GLN A 328 -2.71 -17.52 10.26
CA GLN A 328 -4.16 -17.75 10.30
C GLN A 328 -4.77 -17.31 11.63
N THR A 329 -4.09 -17.56 12.75
CA THR A 329 -4.55 -17.11 14.06
C THR A 329 -4.52 -15.59 14.16
N TRP A 330 -3.43 -14.97 13.73
CA TRP A 330 -3.31 -13.51 13.73
C TRP A 330 -4.37 -12.85 12.84
N LEU A 331 -4.65 -13.40 11.65
CA LEU A 331 -5.75 -12.93 10.79
C LEU A 331 -7.14 -12.99 11.42
N ARG A 332 -7.37 -13.82 12.44
CA ARG A 332 -8.64 -13.85 13.17
C ARG A 332 -8.71 -12.77 14.26
N GLU A 333 -7.57 -12.30 14.73
CA GLU A 333 -7.46 -11.26 15.75
C GLU A 333 -7.55 -9.84 15.17
N ILE A 334 -7.11 -9.67 13.91
CA ILE A 334 -7.15 -8.40 13.15
C ILE A 334 -8.25 -8.40 12.10
#